data_AF-A0A0C1UFG2-F1
#
_entry.id   AF-A0A0C1UFG2-F1
#
_cell.length_a   1.000
_cell.length_b   1.000
_cell.length_c   1.000
_cell.angle_alpha   90.00
_cell.angle_beta   90.00
_cell.angle_gamma   90.00
#
_symmetry.space_group_name_H-M   'P 1'
#
loop_
_entity.id
_entity.type
_entity.pdbx_description
1 polymer ?
#
loop_
_entity_poly.entity_id
_entity_poly.type
_entity_poly.pdbx_seq_one_letter_code
_entity_poly.pdbx_strand_id
1 'polypeptide(L)'
;MKKIPLLILVFAFFLLLGCASNKSSGSFSQDPGPIQANLIGALEEGEDPNLVPEVKRNFLKGCVTGATDSIPNLVAIQETGLLSVCGCSYTKIVEYLIASSTAVAEPFVPEAEIESDAYQRFKKLDEDFQKGEGTFETELLEIFQTCIRNSAPTISS
;
A
#
# COMPACT_ATOMS: atom_id res chain seq x y z
N MET A 1 -15.17 -53.94 -33.29
CA MET A 1 -15.95 -52.80 -32.76
C MET A 1 -15.44 -52.48 -31.35
N LYS A 2 -14.82 -51.32 -31.19
CA LYS A 2 -14.09 -50.87 -29.99
C LYS A 2 -15.09 -50.17 -29.06
N LYS A 3 -15.28 -50.66 -27.83
CA LYS A 3 -16.08 -49.98 -26.79
C LYS A 3 -15.13 -49.53 -25.68
N ILE A 4 -15.10 -48.22 -25.48
CA ILE A 4 -14.22 -47.45 -24.60
C ILE A 4 -14.58 -47.72 -23.13
N PRO A 5 -13.61 -47.87 -22.21
CA PRO A 5 -13.90 -48.20 -20.82
C PRO A 5 -14.39 -46.99 -20.01
N LEU A 6 -15.38 -47.30 -19.18
CA LEU A 6 -15.96 -46.55 -18.08
C LEU A 6 -14.91 -46.25 -16.99
N LEU A 7 -14.05 -45.24 -17.21
CA LEU A 7 -13.04 -44.80 -16.23
C LEU A 7 -12.92 -43.26 -16.20
N ILE A 8 -14.09 -42.61 -16.17
CA ILE A 8 -14.24 -41.17 -15.95
C ILE A 8 -15.19 -41.00 -14.77
N LEU A 9 -14.65 -41.11 -13.55
CA LEU A 9 -15.16 -40.46 -12.35
C LEU A 9 -14.19 -40.83 -11.22
N VAL A 10 -13.80 -39.85 -10.38
CA VAL A 10 -13.15 -40.00 -9.06
C VAL A 10 -11.64 -39.67 -8.93
N PHE A 11 -10.84 -39.43 -9.97
CA PHE A 11 -9.45 -38.96 -9.78
C PHE A 11 -9.14 -37.53 -10.28
N ALA A 12 -10.17 -36.68 -10.38
CA ALA A 12 -10.04 -35.28 -10.79
C ALA A 12 -10.22 -34.27 -9.64
N PHE A 13 -10.17 -34.70 -8.38
CA PHE A 13 -10.39 -33.82 -7.23
C PHE A 13 -9.44 -34.24 -6.10
N PHE A 14 -8.69 -33.27 -5.58
CA PHE A 14 -7.73 -33.41 -4.47
C PHE A 14 -6.37 -34.04 -4.79
N LEU A 15 -5.52 -33.30 -5.49
CA LEU A 15 -4.28 -32.84 -4.86
C LEU A 15 -4.02 -31.44 -5.39
N LEU A 16 -4.60 -30.51 -4.64
CA LEU A 16 -4.29 -29.09 -4.56
C LEU A 16 -2.90 -28.80 -5.12
N LEU A 17 -2.91 -28.21 -6.30
CA LEU A 17 -1.96 -27.16 -6.66
C LEU A 17 -1.91 -26.20 -5.48
N GLY A 18 -1.03 -26.49 -4.51
CA GLY A 18 -0.40 -25.45 -3.72
C GLY A 18 0.35 -24.62 -4.74
N CYS A 19 -0.36 -23.66 -5.35
CA CYS A 19 0.26 -22.46 -5.84
C CYS A 19 0.92 -21.85 -4.61
N ALA A 20 2.17 -22.27 -4.34
CA ALA A 20 3.11 -21.48 -3.60
C ALA A 20 3.30 -20.22 -4.45
N SER A 21 2.31 -19.33 -4.35
CA SER A 21 2.39 -17.99 -4.87
C SER A 21 3.62 -17.46 -4.16
N ASN A 22 4.65 -17.19 -4.93
CA ASN A 22 5.92 -16.63 -4.46
C ASN A 22 5.61 -15.19 -4.04
N LYS A 23 4.76 -15.00 -3.02
CA LYS A 23 4.44 -13.73 -2.39
C LYS A 23 5.78 -13.25 -1.88
N SER A 24 6.35 -12.21 -2.50
CA SER A 24 7.61 -11.65 -2.01
C SER A 24 7.37 -11.29 -0.54
N SER A 25 8.25 -11.75 0.33
CA SER A 25 8.08 -11.83 1.80
C SER A 25 8.13 -10.48 2.51
N GLY A 26 7.60 -9.42 1.90
CA GLY A 26 7.67 -8.06 2.43
C GLY A 26 6.63 -7.78 3.52
N SER A 27 6.90 -6.74 4.31
CA SER A 27 6.05 -6.24 5.40
C SER A 27 6.09 -4.70 5.42
N PHE A 28 5.16 -4.06 6.14
CA PHE A 28 5.15 -2.60 6.28
C PHE A 28 6.27 -2.06 7.19
N SER A 29 6.95 -2.94 7.92
CA SER A 29 8.03 -2.60 8.87
C SER A 29 9.42 -2.97 8.37
N GLN A 30 9.53 -3.58 7.19
CA GLN A 30 10.79 -4.11 6.69
C GLN A 30 11.78 -3.01 6.28
N ASP A 31 13.07 -3.35 6.40
CA ASP A 31 14.21 -2.58 5.92
C ASP A 31 14.19 -1.11 6.39
N PRO A 32 14.14 -0.88 7.72
CA PRO A 32 14.12 0.47 8.29
C PRO A 32 15.43 1.20 7.99
N GLY A 33 15.33 2.50 7.76
CA GLY A 33 16.47 3.33 7.42
C GLY A 33 16.11 4.81 7.29
N PRO A 34 17.10 5.66 7.01
CA PRO A 34 16.91 7.09 7.01
C PRO A 34 16.04 7.58 5.85
N ILE A 35 15.10 8.47 6.14
CA ILE A 35 14.36 9.21 5.12
C ILE A 35 15.18 10.42 4.62
N GLN A 36 14.92 10.85 3.39
CA GLN A 36 15.54 12.05 2.84
C GLN A 36 15.09 13.29 3.62
N ALA A 37 16.01 14.22 3.88
CA ALA A 37 15.76 15.39 4.75
C ALA A 37 14.58 16.26 4.31
N ASN A 38 14.34 16.37 3.01
CA ASN A 38 13.22 17.11 2.43
C ASN A 38 11.85 16.41 2.55
N LEU A 39 11.81 15.16 3.01
CA LEU A 39 10.59 14.38 3.21
C LEU A 39 10.24 14.22 4.70
N ILE A 40 11.08 14.72 5.62
CA ILE A 40 10.85 14.60 7.08
C ILE A 40 9.48 15.18 7.48
N GLY A 41 9.04 16.26 6.84
CA GLY A 41 7.73 16.88 7.12
C GLY A 41 6.51 16.03 6.74
N ALA A 42 6.72 14.86 6.11
CA ALA A 42 5.66 13.89 5.82
C ALA A 42 5.56 12.79 6.88
N LEU A 43 6.45 12.79 7.88
CA LEU A 43 6.37 11.85 8.99
C LEU A 43 5.33 12.31 10.02
N GLU A 44 4.74 11.34 10.71
CA GLU A 44 3.85 11.59 11.85
C GLU A 44 4.66 12.05 13.06
N GLU A 45 3.98 12.73 13.98
CA GLU A 45 4.61 13.20 15.21
C GLU A 45 5.17 12.03 16.01
N GLY A 46 6.46 12.07 16.34
CA GLY A 46 7.14 11.04 17.12
C GLY A 46 7.79 9.93 16.30
N GLU A 47 7.64 9.90 14.98
CA GLU A 47 8.39 8.96 14.13
C GLU A 47 9.89 9.33 14.07
N ASP A 48 10.77 8.34 14.17
CA ASP A 48 12.22 8.54 14.02
C ASP A 48 12.59 8.60 12.53
N PRO A 49 13.13 9.73 12.02
CA PRO A 49 13.52 9.87 10.63
C PRO A 49 14.64 8.91 10.20
N ASN A 50 15.32 8.24 11.13
CA ASN A 50 16.37 7.25 10.86
C ASN A 50 15.86 5.81 10.76
N LEU A 51 14.61 5.54 11.14
CA LEU A 51 14.03 4.20 11.25
C LEU A 51 12.74 4.05 10.43
N VAL A 52 12.62 4.80 9.33
CA VAL A 52 11.43 4.78 8.48
C VAL A 52 11.46 3.52 7.60
N PRO A 53 10.40 2.69 7.54
CA PRO A 53 10.38 1.49 6.68
C PRO A 53 10.54 1.80 5.20
N GLU A 54 11.14 0.90 4.43
CA GLU A 54 11.45 1.12 3.01
C GLU A 54 10.21 1.49 2.19
N VAL A 55 9.12 0.74 2.37
CA VAL A 55 7.87 0.97 1.63
C VAL A 55 7.32 2.38 1.87
N LYS A 56 7.42 2.91 3.10
CA LYS A 56 7.02 4.29 3.43
C LYS A 56 7.94 5.29 2.76
N ARG A 57 9.27 5.09 2.81
CA ARG A 57 10.23 5.98 2.14
C ARG A 57 9.97 6.07 0.63
N ASN A 58 9.71 4.92 -0.01
CA ASN A 58 9.46 4.84 -1.45
C ASN A 58 8.13 5.51 -1.83
N PHE A 59 7.06 5.24 -1.07
CA PHE A 59 5.78 5.89 -1.27
C PHE A 59 5.88 7.42 -1.12
N LEU A 60 6.49 7.91 -0.04
CA LEU A 60 6.61 9.34 0.21
C LEU A 60 7.43 10.04 -0.88
N LYS A 61 8.52 9.41 -1.34
CA LYS A 61 9.29 9.92 -2.47
C LYS A 61 8.41 10.04 -3.71
N GLY A 62 7.74 8.97 -4.11
CA GLY A 62 6.88 8.94 -5.31
C GLY A 62 5.71 9.92 -5.22
N CYS A 63 5.07 10.02 -4.06
CA CYS A 63 3.95 10.95 -3.83
C CYS A 63 4.37 12.41 -4.00
N VAL A 64 5.55 12.79 -3.50
CA VAL A 64 6.05 14.17 -3.58
C VAL A 64 6.62 14.50 -4.96
N THR A 65 7.29 13.55 -5.62
CA THR A 65 7.88 13.79 -6.95
C THR A 65 6.88 13.61 -8.08
N GLY A 66 5.74 12.97 -7.83
CA GLY A 66 4.81 12.55 -8.87
C GLY A 66 5.50 11.73 -9.96
N ALA A 67 5.01 11.83 -11.19
CA ALA A 67 5.53 11.12 -12.37
C ALA A 67 6.76 11.79 -13.03
N THR A 68 7.32 12.85 -12.44
CA THR A 68 8.36 13.65 -13.11
C THR A 68 9.78 13.37 -12.62
N ASP A 69 9.96 12.45 -11.65
CA ASP A 69 11.24 12.13 -10.97
C ASP A 69 12.04 13.35 -10.46
N SER A 70 11.38 14.50 -10.40
CA SER A 70 11.96 15.80 -10.07
C SER A 70 11.18 16.38 -8.92
N ILE A 71 11.87 16.58 -7.80
CA ILE A 71 11.31 17.21 -6.60
C ILE A 71 10.98 18.67 -6.98
N PRO A 72 9.69 19.09 -6.98
CA PRO A 72 9.37 20.49 -7.16
C PRO A 72 10.09 21.33 -6.10
N ASN A 73 10.47 22.56 -6.44
CA ASN A 73 11.31 23.42 -5.60
C ASN A 73 10.80 23.45 -4.14
N LEU A 74 11.68 23.23 -3.15
CA LEU A 74 11.35 22.97 -1.72
C LEU A 74 10.31 23.93 -1.11
N VAL A 75 10.30 25.18 -1.56
CA VAL A 75 9.33 26.23 -1.16
C VAL A 75 7.91 25.83 -1.55
N ALA A 76 7.69 25.26 -2.73
CA ALA A 76 6.38 24.82 -3.19
C ALA A 76 5.87 23.56 -2.46
N ILE A 77 6.77 22.70 -1.97
CA ILE A 77 6.39 21.48 -1.23
C ILE A 77 5.97 21.81 0.21
N GLN A 78 6.61 22.79 0.85
CA GLN A 78 6.27 23.22 2.21
C GLN A 78 5.02 24.11 2.24
N GLU A 79 4.82 25.00 1.26
CA GLU A 79 3.69 25.94 1.26
C GLU A 79 2.36 25.28 0.84
N THR A 80 2.38 24.13 0.18
CA THR A 80 1.17 23.45 -0.34
C THR A 80 0.56 22.43 0.62
N GLY A 81 1.24 22.10 1.72
CA GLY A 81 0.82 21.00 2.60
C GLY A 81 1.03 19.60 1.99
N LEU A 82 1.69 19.49 0.83
CA LEU A 82 1.86 18.23 0.10
C LEU A 82 2.53 17.13 0.94
N LEU A 83 3.54 17.48 1.75
CA LEU A 83 4.19 16.51 2.65
C LEU A 83 3.18 15.91 3.65
N SER A 84 2.35 16.76 4.26
CA SER A 84 1.31 16.32 5.20
C SER A 84 0.28 15.43 4.50
N VAL A 85 -0.12 15.78 3.27
CA VAL A 85 -1.01 14.94 2.46
C VAL A 85 -0.38 13.58 2.18
N CYS A 86 0.86 13.53 1.70
CA CYS A 86 1.55 12.28 1.40
C CYS A 86 1.72 11.39 2.64
N GLY A 87 2.10 11.97 3.78
CA GLY A 87 2.17 11.27 5.06
C GLY A 87 0.84 10.67 5.48
N CYS A 88 -0.20 11.50 5.53
CA CYS A 88 -1.56 11.09 5.86
C CYS A 88 -2.08 9.99 4.93
N SER A 89 -1.89 10.17 3.62
CA SER A 89 -2.36 9.22 2.62
C SER A 89 -1.70 7.85 2.78
N TYR A 90 -0.39 7.80 3.03
CA TYR A 90 0.30 6.55 3.31
C TYR A 90 -0.34 5.82 4.50
N THR A 91 -0.45 6.49 5.66
CA THR A 91 -1.00 5.89 6.87
C THR A 91 -2.41 5.37 6.64
N LYS A 92 -3.27 6.19 6.03
CA LYS A 92 -4.68 5.83 5.78
C LYS A 92 -4.84 4.68 4.79
N ILE A 93 -3.97 4.59 3.78
CA ILE A 93 -3.97 3.45 2.85
C ILE A 93 -3.56 2.17 3.59
N VAL A 94 -2.51 2.21 4.40
CA VAL A 94 -2.07 1.04 5.19
C VAL A 94 -3.17 0.58 6.14
N GLU A 95 -3.78 1.51 6.89
CA GLU A 95 -4.92 1.23 7.77
C GLU A 95 -6.09 0.59 7.00
N TYR A 96 -6.47 1.16 5.85
CA TYR A 96 -7.54 0.64 5.01
C TYR A 96 -7.26 -0.79 4.53
N LEU A 97 -6.04 -1.06 4.07
CA LEU A 97 -5.67 -2.37 3.56
C LEU A 97 -5.64 -3.43 4.68
N ILE A 98 -5.12 -3.08 5.85
CA ILE A 98 -5.16 -3.98 7.02
C ILE A 98 -6.61 -4.26 7.44
N ALA A 99 -7.45 -3.23 7.51
CA ALA A 99 -8.86 -3.40 7.85
C ALA A 99 -9.61 -4.27 6.82
N SER A 100 -9.36 -4.04 5.53
CA SER A 100 -9.93 -4.82 4.43
C SER A 100 -9.49 -6.28 4.45
N SER A 101 -8.20 -6.54 4.70
CA SER A 101 -7.68 -7.91 4.85
C SER A 101 -8.23 -8.59 6.10
N THR A 102 -8.41 -7.85 7.20
CA THR A 102 -9.04 -8.36 8.44
C THR A 102 -10.50 -8.73 8.21
N ALA A 103 -11.26 -7.90 7.49
CA ALA A 103 -12.70 -8.07 7.27
C ALA A 103 -13.05 -9.33 6.46
N VAL A 104 -12.12 -9.81 5.64
CA VAL A 104 -12.30 -11.01 4.81
C VAL A 104 -11.52 -12.23 5.33
N ALA A 105 -10.78 -12.09 6.42
CA ALA A 105 -10.04 -13.18 7.03
C ALA A 105 -10.98 -14.15 7.75
N GLU A 106 -10.68 -15.45 7.66
CA GLU A 106 -11.34 -16.46 8.47
C GLU A 106 -11.04 -16.23 9.97
N PRO A 107 -11.90 -16.73 10.88
CA PRO A 107 -11.61 -16.68 12.30
C PRO A 107 -10.25 -17.33 12.62
N PHE A 108 -9.49 -16.74 13.54
CA PHE A 108 -8.19 -17.23 14.04
C PHE A 108 -7.01 -17.15 13.06
N VAL A 109 -7.13 -16.42 11.94
CA VAL A 109 -5.97 -16.09 11.10
C VAL A 109 -4.96 -15.24 11.90
N PRO A 110 -3.66 -15.59 11.91
CA PRO A 110 -2.64 -14.81 12.60
C PRO A 110 -2.52 -13.38 12.04
N GLU A 111 -2.24 -12.42 12.91
CA GLU A 111 -2.06 -11.00 12.53
C GLU A 111 -0.97 -10.82 11.45
N ALA A 112 0.12 -11.59 11.53
CA ALA A 112 1.18 -11.56 10.51
C ALA A 112 0.70 -12.01 9.12
N GLU A 113 -0.29 -12.92 9.03
CA GLU A 113 -0.88 -13.29 7.75
C GLU A 113 -1.81 -12.18 7.21
N ILE A 114 -2.54 -11.50 8.10
CA ILE A 114 -3.35 -10.33 7.74
C ILE A 114 -2.46 -9.20 7.20
N GLU A 115 -1.37 -8.90 7.92
CA GLU A 115 -0.40 -7.88 7.54
C GLU A 115 0.26 -8.24 6.20
N SER A 116 0.66 -9.50 6.02
CA SER A 116 1.22 -9.97 4.75
C SER A 116 0.24 -9.83 3.59
N ASP A 117 -1.04 -10.14 3.79
CA ASP A 117 -2.06 -9.94 2.75
C ASP A 117 -2.24 -8.46 2.40
N ALA A 118 -2.38 -7.60 3.40
CA ALA A 118 -2.49 -6.16 3.22
C ALA A 118 -1.27 -5.58 2.48
N TYR A 119 -0.07 -6.03 2.82
CA TYR A 119 1.16 -5.63 2.14
C TYR A 119 1.19 -6.05 0.66
N GLN A 120 0.76 -7.28 0.33
CA GLN A 120 0.68 -7.68 -1.08
C GLN A 120 -0.34 -6.84 -1.87
N ARG A 121 -1.46 -6.47 -1.25
CA ARG A 121 -2.44 -5.57 -1.87
C ARG A 121 -1.85 -4.18 -2.09
N PHE A 122 -1.09 -3.65 -1.14
CA PHE A 122 -0.38 -2.39 -1.28
C PHE A 122 0.59 -2.42 -2.46
N LYS A 123 1.43 -3.45 -2.56
CA LYS A 123 2.36 -3.58 -3.69
C LYS A 123 1.64 -3.67 -5.02
N LYS A 124 0.56 -4.44 -5.09
CA LYS A 124 -0.23 -4.54 -6.32
C LYS A 124 -0.79 -3.17 -6.72
N LEU A 125 -1.31 -2.42 -5.75
CA LEU A 125 -1.80 -1.06 -5.96
C LEU A 125 -0.69 -0.13 -6.51
N ASP A 126 0.51 -0.17 -5.91
CA ASP A 126 1.67 0.58 -6.39
C ASP A 126 2.10 0.18 -7.81
N GLU A 127 2.17 -1.12 -8.10
CA GLU A 127 2.48 -1.65 -9.44
C GLU A 127 1.44 -1.22 -10.49
N ASP A 128 0.15 -1.25 -10.14
CA ASP A 128 -0.94 -0.85 -11.03
C ASP A 128 -0.86 0.66 -11.33
N PHE A 129 -0.49 1.49 -10.34
CA PHE A 129 -0.23 2.92 -10.57
C PHE A 129 0.97 3.17 -11.47
N GLN A 130 2.08 2.46 -11.26
CA GLN A 130 3.28 2.61 -12.08
C GLN A 130 3.03 2.23 -13.55
N LYS A 131 2.14 1.29 -13.82
CA LYS A 131 1.74 0.89 -15.19
C LYS A 131 0.74 1.86 -15.84
N GLY A 132 0.16 2.79 -15.08
CA GLY A 132 -0.94 3.64 -15.55
C GLY A 132 -2.24 2.86 -15.77
N GLU A 133 -2.33 1.65 -15.23
CA GLU A 133 -3.48 0.75 -15.35
C GLU A 133 -4.38 0.80 -14.09
N GLY A 134 -3.91 1.46 -13.04
CA GLY A 134 -4.64 1.64 -11.79
C GLY A 134 -5.80 2.63 -11.93
N THR A 135 -7.02 2.15 -11.74
CA THR A 135 -8.16 2.98 -11.35
C THR A 135 -8.19 3.05 -9.84
N PHE A 136 -8.19 4.25 -9.25
CA PHE A 136 -8.45 4.36 -7.82
C PHE A 136 -9.88 3.89 -7.54
N GLU A 137 -10.01 2.90 -6.64
CA GLU A 137 -11.30 2.61 -6.01
C GLU A 137 -11.81 3.88 -5.30
N THR A 138 -13.13 4.04 -5.22
CA THR A 138 -13.78 5.24 -4.64
C THR A 138 -13.26 5.52 -3.23
N GLU A 139 -13.04 4.45 -2.46
CA GLU A 139 -12.54 4.44 -1.11
C GLU A 139 -11.09 4.96 -1.02
N LEU A 140 -10.24 4.60 -2.00
CA LEU A 140 -8.87 5.13 -2.08
C LEU A 140 -8.87 6.61 -2.45
N LEU A 141 -9.73 7.04 -3.37
CA LEU A 141 -9.90 8.48 -3.68
C LEU A 141 -10.33 9.28 -2.45
N GLU A 142 -11.26 8.73 -1.67
CA GLU A 142 -11.76 9.37 -0.45
C GLU A 142 -10.65 9.55 0.59
N ILE A 143 -9.70 8.62 0.69
CA ILE A 143 -8.51 8.76 1.54
C ILE A 143 -7.70 10.00 1.14
N PHE A 144 -7.36 10.15 -0.15
CA PHE A 144 -6.60 11.32 -0.61
C PHE A 144 -7.36 12.62 -0.39
N GLN A 145 -8.65 12.66 -0.70
CA GLN A 145 -9.50 13.84 -0.48
C GLN A 145 -9.59 14.22 0.99
N THR A 146 -9.66 13.23 1.89
CA THR A 146 -9.68 13.45 3.34
C THR A 146 -8.37 14.05 3.81
N CYS A 147 -7.23 13.51 3.36
CA CYS A 147 -5.92 14.03 3.71
C CYS A 147 -5.71 15.47 3.20
N ILE A 148 -6.12 15.77 1.97
CA ILE A 148 -6.07 17.14 1.40
C ILE A 148 -6.90 18.12 2.23
N ARG A 149 -8.11 17.71 2.63
CA ARG A 149 -9.01 18.56 3.43
C ARG A 149 -8.44 18.88 4.80
N ASN A 150 -7.80 17.88 5.43
CA ASN A 150 -7.25 18.01 6.77
C ASN A 150 -5.90 18.73 6.79
N SER A 151 -5.18 18.78 5.66
CA SER A 151 -3.93 19.52 5.53
C SER A 151 -4.13 21.00 5.16
N ALA A 152 -5.35 21.41 4.77
CA ALA A 152 -5.62 22.80 4.43
C ALA A 152 -5.59 23.68 5.70
N PRO A 153 -4.96 24.87 5.66
CA PRO A 153 -4.97 25.77 6.81
C PRO A 153 -6.41 26.15 7.14
N THR A 154 -6.80 25.93 8.40
CA THR A 154 -8.08 26.41 8.91
C THR A 154 -8.03 27.94 8.90
N ILE A 155 -8.70 28.58 7.94
CA ILE A 155 -8.87 30.02 7.96
C ILE A 155 -9.82 30.31 9.13
N SER A 156 -9.27 30.54 10.32
CA SER A 156 -10.05 31.09 11.43
C SER A 156 -10.49 32.49 11.02
N SER A 157 -11.79 32.68 10.85
CA SER A 157 -12.41 34.00 10.69
C SER A 157 -12.46 34.75 12.02
#